data_AF-A0A2D6X6W0-F1
#
_entry.id   AF-A0A2D6X6W0-F1
#
_cell.length_a   1.000
_cell.length_b   1.000
_cell.length_c   1.000
_cell.angle_alpha   90.00
_cell.angle_beta   90.00
_cell.angle_gamma   90.00
#
_symmetry.space_group_name_H-M   'P 1'
#
loop_
_entity.id
_entity.type
_entity.pdbx_description
1 polymer ?
#
loop_
_entity_poly.entity_id
_entity_poly.type
_entity_poly.pdbx_seq_one_letter_code
_entity_poly.pdbx_strand_id
1 'polypeptide(L)'
;MSDDRTPREPRSVDTRENEASASSWEPASILPDPDPQDGWVFRWIRTSMVGNPDNTNVSKRFREGWEPVRAEDHPELQIMSDHNSDWSNKGGIEVGGLLLCKAAEETVDKRRKYYAKHAESQMQAVDNAYMRENDPRMPVLAPDRKTRVAFGGKGR
;
A
#
# COMPACT_ATOMS: atom_id res chain seq x y z
N MET A 1 -43.69 -8.01 36.57
CA MET A 1 -43.42 -8.44 35.18
C MET A 1 -43.08 -7.20 34.37
N SER A 2 -41.80 -6.90 34.17
CA SER A 2 -41.21 -6.15 33.05
C SER A 2 -39.70 -6.07 33.30
N ASP A 3 -38.98 -6.97 32.63
CA ASP A 3 -37.51 -7.06 32.55
C ASP A 3 -36.95 -5.77 31.92
N ASP A 4 -36.22 -4.95 32.68
CA ASP A 4 -35.39 -3.88 32.12
C ASP A 4 -34.01 -4.45 31.77
N ARG A 5 -33.87 -4.92 30.52
CA ARG A 5 -32.60 -5.48 30.01
C ARG A 5 -31.81 -4.38 29.33
N THR A 6 -30.88 -3.78 30.08
CA THR A 6 -29.76 -3.04 29.51
C THR A 6 -28.99 -3.93 28.52
N PRO A 7 -28.72 -3.49 27.28
CA PRO A 7 -27.90 -4.25 26.35
C PRO A 7 -26.48 -4.38 26.93
N ARG A 8 -26.03 -5.62 27.14
CA ARG A 8 -24.65 -5.91 27.52
C ARG A 8 -23.76 -5.62 26.32
N GLU A 9 -22.84 -4.67 26.45
CA GLU A 9 -21.73 -4.51 25.51
C GLU A 9 -20.96 -5.84 25.37
N PRO A 10 -20.49 -6.21 24.16
CA PRO A 10 -19.74 -7.42 23.95
C PRO A 10 -18.47 -7.42 24.80
N ARG A 11 -18.27 -8.50 25.56
CA ARG A 11 -17.17 -8.71 26.50
C ARG A 11 -15.86 -9.07 25.77
N SER A 12 -15.46 -8.24 24.81
CA SER A 12 -14.21 -8.38 24.03
C SER A 12 -13.25 -7.20 24.17
N VAL A 13 -13.55 -6.24 25.04
CA VAL A 13 -12.71 -5.03 25.24
C VAL A 13 -11.85 -5.12 26.51
N ASP A 14 -12.03 -6.15 27.34
CA ASP A 14 -11.23 -6.39 28.54
C ASP A 14 -10.26 -7.56 28.34
N THR A 15 -9.30 -7.41 27.44
CA THR A 15 -8.05 -8.19 27.48
C THR A 15 -6.90 -7.30 27.91
N ARG A 16 -6.14 -7.86 28.84
CA ARG A 16 -4.99 -7.32 29.57
C ARG A 16 -3.76 -7.16 28.66
N GLU A 17 -3.96 -6.57 27.48
CA GLU A 17 -2.96 -6.33 26.44
C GLU A 17 -2.60 -4.83 26.33
N ASN A 18 -3.29 -3.96 27.07
CA ASN A 18 -2.99 -2.52 27.17
C ASN A 18 -1.77 -2.17 28.04
N GLU A 19 -1.07 -3.15 28.61
CA GLU A 19 0.27 -2.94 29.16
C GLU A 19 1.29 -3.14 28.04
N ALA A 20 1.32 -2.19 27.11
CA ALA A 20 2.37 -2.11 26.10
C ALA A 20 3.72 -2.05 26.84
N SER A 21 4.46 -3.15 26.79
CA SER A 21 5.86 -3.20 27.20
C SER A 21 6.61 -2.09 26.47
N ALA A 22 7.62 -1.48 27.09
CA ALA A 22 8.39 -0.39 26.46
C ALA A 22 8.87 -0.81 25.06
N SER A 23 8.15 -0.37 24.04
CA SER A 23 8.43 -0.69 22.65
C SER A 23 9.83 -0.18 22.34
N SER A 24 10.62 -1.00 21.63
CA SER A 24 11.87 -0.51 21.05
C SER A 24 11.56 0.76 20.26
N TRP A 25 12.42 1.77 20.35
CA TRP A 25 12.25 2.98 19.56
C TRP A 25 12.18 2.61 18.07
N GLU A 26 11.06 2.95 17.44
CA GLU A 26 10.82 2.75 16.01
C GLU A 26 10.88 4.09 15.28
N PRO A 27 11.39 4.12 14.05
CA PRO A 27 11.40 5.34 13.25
C PRO A 27 9.96 5.75 12.91
N ALA A 28 9.64 7.04 13.12
CA ALA A 28 8.33 7.64 12.87
C ALA A 28 7.86 7.60 11.39
N SER A 29 8.62 6.97 10.49
CA SER A 29 8.30 6.87 9.07
C SER A 29 7.35 5.73 8.71
N ILE A 30 7.12 4.79 9.64
CA ILE A 30 6.22 3.66 9.39
C ILE A 30 4.82 4.10 9.82
N LEU A 31 4.00 4.44 8.85
CA LEU A 31 2.56 4.60 9.10
C LEU A 31 1.98 3.24 9.46
N PRO A 32 1.09 3.15 10.45
CA PRO A 32 0.45 1.90 10.81
C PRO A 32 -0.47 1.44 9.67
N ASP A 33 -0.41 0.16 9.35
CA ASP A 33 -1.32 -0.47 8.41
C ASP A 33 -2.57 -0.94 9.16
N PRO A 34 -3.78 -0.76 8.59
CA PRO A 34 -5.01 -1.29 9.17
C PRO A 34 -5.00 -2.82 9.19
N ASP A 35 -5.90 -3.39 9.99
CA ASP A 35 -6.09 -4.84 10.01
C ASP A 35 -6.45 -5.35 8.60
N PRO A 36 -5.77 -6.41 8.11
CA PRO A 36 -6.05 -6.96 6.79
C PRO A 36 -7.52 -7.40 6.67
N GLN A 37 -8.21 -6.89 5.66
CA GLN A 37 -9.57 -7.29 5.31
C GLN A 37 -9.56 -8.15 4.05
N ASP A 38 -10.24 -9.29 4.09
CA ASP A 38 -10.25 -10.23 2.97
C ASP A 38 -10.85 -9.58 1.71
N GLY A 39 -10.15 -9.74 0.58
CA GLY A 39 -10.51 -9.13 -0.71
C GLY A 39 -10.27 -7.62 -0.84
N TRP A 40 -9.70 -6.96 0.18
CA TRP A 40 -9.35 -5.54 0.16
C TRP A 40 -7.86 -5.32 0.35
N VAL A 41 -7.32 -4.34 -0.38
CA VAL A 41 -5.94 -3.90 -0.25
C VAL A 41 -5.92 -2.46 0.23
N PHE A 42 -5.20 -2.22 1.31
CA PHE A 42 -4.98 -0.90 1.87
C PHE A 42 -3.69 -0.28 1.35
N ARG A 43 -3.71 1.03 1.15
CA ARG A 43 -2.53 1.77 0.71
C ARG A 43 -2.62 3.25 1.09
N TRP A 44 -1.49 3.77 1.53
CA TRP A 44 -1.25 5.20 1.65
C TRP A 44 -1.02 5.86 0.29
N ILE A 45 -1.90 6.79 -0.08
CA ILE A 45 -1.89 7.52 -1.35
C ILE A 45 -1.49 8.96 -1.09
N ARG A 46 -0.48 9.44 -1.82
CA ARG A 46 -0.01 10.82 -1.71
C ARG A 46 -1.07 11.81 -2.19
N THR A 47 -1.47 12.69 -1.28
CA THR A 47 -2.37 13.84 -1.48
C THR A 47 -1.60 15.14 -1.58
N SER A 48 -0.47 15.28 -0.88
CA SER A 48 0.37 16.48 -0.95
C SER A 48 1.86 16.16 -0.86
N MET A 49 2.70 17.09 -1.34
CA MET A 49 4.15 17.01 -1.24
C MET A 49 4.70 18.40 -0.96
N VAL A 50 5.45 18.55 0.14
CA VAL A 50 6.06 19.83 0.55
C VAL A 50 5.02 20.98 0.53
N GLY A 51 3.86 20.72 1.13
CA GLY A 51 2.75 21.70 1.22
C GLY A 51 1.96 21.94 -0.07
N ASN A 52 2.34 21.33 -1.20
CA ASN A 52 1.60 21.47 -2.45
C ASN A 52 0.65 20.28 -2.67
N PRO A 53 -0.65 20.52 -2.95
CA PRO A 53 -1.59 19.44 -3.23
C PRO A 53 -1.31 18.75 -4.58
N ASP A 54 -1.21 17.43 -4.56
CA ASP A 54 -1.02 16.54 -5.73
C ASP A 54 -2.38 15.99 -6.20
N ASN A 55 -3.29 16.89 -6.60
CA ASN A 55 -4.65 16.55 -7.03
C ASN A 55 -4.68 15.60 -8.24
N THR A 56 -3.63 15.65 -9.08
CA THR A 56 -3.48 14.77 -10.25
C THR A 56 -3.30 13.32 -9.82
N ASN A 57 -2.47 13.07 -8.81
CA ASN A 57 -2.27 11.73 -8.27
C ASN A 57 -3.56 11.20 -7.63
N VAL A 58 -4.18 11.97 -6.74
CA VAL A 58 -5.45 11.59 -6.09
C VAL A 58 -6.51 11.24 -7.12
N SER A 59 -6.73 12.12 -8.10
CA SER A 59 -7.72 11.90 -9.17
C SER A 59 -7.41 10.66 -10.00
N LYS A 60 -6.13 10.40 -10.29
CA LYS A 60 -5.71 9.20 -11.03
C LYS A 60 -5.99 7.94 -10.22
N ARG A 61 -5.70 7.95 -8.92
CA ARG A 61 -5.92 6.79 -8.05
C ARG A 61 -7.41 6.51 -7.85
N PHE A 62 -8.23 7.53 -7.67
CA PHE A 62 -9.68 7.33 -7.57
C PHE A 62 -10.26 6.74 -8.85
N ARG A 63 -9.78 7.18 -10.03
CA ARG A 63 -10.15 6.56 -11.31
C ARG A 63 -9.63 5.14 -11.48
N GLU A 64 -8.56 4.76 -10.78
CA GLU A 64 -8.08 3.37 -10.71
C GLU A 64 -8.93 2.50 -9.75
N GLY A 65 -9.90 3.07 -9.04
CA GLY A 65 -10.78 2.36 -8.11
C GLY A 65 -10.32 2.38 -6.64
N TRP A 66 -9.44 3.33 -6.27
CA TRP A 66 -9.08 3.55 -4.87
C TRP A 66 -10.12 4.44 -4.19
N GLU A 67 -10.59 4.02 -3.02
CA GLU A 67 -11.57 4.73 -2.21
C GLU A 67 -10.98 5.14 -0.86
N PRO A 68 -11.24 6.36 -0.37
CA PRO A 68 -10.74 6.80 0.92
C PRO A 68 -11.36 5.98 2.06
N VAL A 69 -10.52 5.58 3.02
CA VAL A 69 -10.95 4.89 4.24
C VAL A 69 -11.43 5.92 5.26
N ARG A 70 -12.59 5.66 5.87
CA ARG A 70 -13.12 6.49 6.93
C ARG A 70 -12.49 6.13 8.27
N ALA A 71 -12.23 7.13 9.12
CA ALA A 71 -11.75 6.91 10.48
C ALA A 71 -12.72 6.07 11.33
N GLU A 72 -14.02 6.14 11.04
CA GLU A 72 -15.07 5.36 11.71
C GLU A 72 -14.96 3.85 11.42
N ASP A 73 -14.50 3.47 10.23
CA ASP A 73 -14.40 2.07 9.81
C ASP A 73 -13.22 1.34 10.48
N HIS A 74 -12.23 2.11 10.96
CA HIS A 74 -10.97 1.60 11.51
C HIS A 74 -10.56 2.33 12.81
N PRO A 75 -11.32 2.16 13.91
CA PRO A 75 -11.02 2.80 15.18
C PRO A 75 -9.71 2.30 15.82
N GLU A 76 -9.21 1.12 15.41
CA GLU A 76 -7.98 0.50 15.90
C GLU A 76 -6.72 1.33 15.58
N LEU A 77 -6.74 2.07 14.47
CA LEU A 77 -5.58 2.84 14.03
C LEU A 77 -5.28 4.03 14.97
N GLN A 78 -6.30 4.58 15.66
CA GLN A 78 -6.18 5.73 16.57
C GLN A 78 -5.30 6.88 16.05
N ILE A 79 -5.29 7.10 14.73
CA ILE A 79 -4.43 8.10 14.09
C ILE A 79 -5.05 9.48 14.22
N MET A 80 -4.27 10.42 14.75
CA MET A 80 -4.60 11.84 14.65
C MET A 80 -4.33 12.31 13.23
N SER A 81 -5.37 12.72 12.51
CA SER A 81 -5.22 13.25 11.16
C SER A 81 -4.57 14.64 11.16
N ASP A 82 -3.98 15.02 10.03
CA ASP A 82 -3.34 16.33 9.86
C ASP A 82 -4.29 17.51 10.13
N HIS A 83 -3.74 18.57 10.72
CA HIS A 83 -4.48 19.81 11.00
C HIS A 83 -4.86 20.53 9.70
N ASN A 84 -6.14 20.95 9.59
CA ASN A 84 -6.73 21.61 8.42
C ASN A 84 -6.69 20.81 7.11
N SER A 85 -6.59 19.49 7.16
CA SER A 85 -6.68 18.70 5.93
C SER A 85 -8.14 18.63 5.43
N ASP A 86 -8.33 18.77 4.11
CA ASP A 86 -9.65 18.65 3.48
C ASP A 86 -10.21 17.22 3.57
N TRP A 87 -9.34 16.22 3.67
CA TRP A 87 -9.74 14.82 3.76
C TRP A 87 -10.16 14.43 5.17
N SER A 88 -9.47 14.92 6.19
CA SER A 88 -9.86 14.73 7.60
C SER A 88 -11.21 15.36 7.90
N ASN A 89 -11.51 16.53 7.32
CA ASN A 89 -12.85 17.14 7.40
C ASN A 89 -13.97 16.28 6.77
N LYS A 90 -13.62 15.40 5.82
CA LYS A 90 -14.54 14.44 5.19
C LYS A 90 -14.58 13.09 5.89
N GLY A 91 -13.89 12.96 7.03
CA GLY A 91 -13.78 11.72 7.81
C GLY A 91 -12.74 10.74 7.29
N GLY A 92 -11.89 11.14 6.33
CA GLY A 92 -10.79 10.32 5.82
C GLY A 92 -9.55 10.38 6.73
N ILE A 93 -8.75 9.33 6.71
CA ILE A 93 -7.50 9.25 7.48
C ILE A 93 -6.35 9.81 6.64
N GLU A 94 -5.85 11.00 6.98
CA GLU A 94 -4.71 11.64 6.31
C GLU A 94 -3.59 11.99 7.29
N VAL A 95 -2.36 11.60 6.95
CA VAL A 95 -1.14 11.87 7.75
C VAL A 95 0.00 12.33 6.84
N GLY A 96 0.59 13.48 7.13
CA GLY A 96 1.72 14.04 6.39
C GLY A 96 1.52 14.15 4.87
N GLY A 97 0.29 14.40 4.40
CA GLY A 97 -0.02 14.40 2.97
C GLY A 97 -0.14 13.01 2.33
N LEU A 98 -0.43 11.99 3.14
CA LEU A 98 -0.77 10.63 2.70
C LEU A 98 -2.16 10.27 3.21
N LEU A 99 -3.05 9.91 2.30
CA LEU A 99 -4.41 9.47 2.57
C LEU A 99 -4.51 7.95 2.52
N LEU A 100 -5.05 7.34 3.57
CA LEU A 100 -5.34 5.90 3.57
C LEU A 100 -6.51 5.62 2.64
N CYS A 101 -6.28 4.73 1.67
CA CYS A 101 -7.30 4.27 0.74
C CYS A 101 -7.37 2.74 0.69
N LYS A 102 -8.54 2.22 0.36
CA LYS A 102 -8.78 0.81 0.07
C LYS A 102 -9.17 0.60 -1.39
N ALA A 103 -8.85 -0.56 -1.93
CA ALA A 103 -9.30 -0.99 -3.26
C ALA A 103 -9.53 -2.50 -3.25
N ALA A 104 -10.43 -2.97 -4.11
CA ALA A 104 -10.66 -4.40 -4.28
C ALA A 104 -9.39 -5.09 -4.80
N GLU A 105 -9.00 -6.20 -4.17
CA GLU A 105 -7.78 -6.95 -4.49
C GLU A 105 -7.72 -7.34 -5.97
N GLU A 106 -8.85 -7.80 -6.53
CA GLU A 106 -8.93 -8.16 -7.95
C GLU A 106 -8.52 -7.03 -8.90
N THR A 107 -8.90 -5.79 -8.59
CA THR A 107 -8.60 -4.62 -9.42
C THR A 107 -7.12 -4.27 -9.33
N VAL A 108 -6.55 -4.35 -8.11
CA VAL A 108 -5.13 -4.15 -7.86
C VAL A 108 -4.30 -5.21 -8.60
N ASP A 109 -4.74 -6.46 -8.57
CA ASP A 109 -4.09 -7.58 -9.25
C ASP A 109 -4.14 -7.47 -10.77
N LYS A 110 -5.29 -7.09 -11.34
CA LYS A 110 -5.41 -6.80 -12.78
C LYS A 110 -4.42 -5.72 -13.20
N ARG A 111 -4.31 -4.65 -12.41
CA ARG A 111 -3.34 -3.57 -12.64
C ARG A 111 -1.90 -4.08 -12.53
N ARG A 112 -1.57 -4.88 -11.52
CA ARG A 112 -0.23 -5.47 -11.33
C ARG A 112 0.16 -6.33 -12.53
N LYS A 113 -0.75 -7.20 -12.99
CA LYS A 113 -0.56 -8.04 -14.19
C LYS A 113 -0.35 -7.21 -15.45
N TYR A 114 -1.13 -6.14 -15.64
CA TYR A 114 -0.96 -5.24 -16.79
C TYR A 114 0.44 -4.61 -16.82
N TYR A 115 0.89 -4.03 -15.72
CA TYR A 115 2.21 -3.40 -15.67
C TYR A 115 3.36 -4.41 -15.74
N ALA A 116 3.20 -5.61 -15.17
CA ALA A 116 4.18 -6.68 -15.32
C ALA A 116 4.34 -7.08 -16.79
N LYS A 117 3.23 -7.31 -17.51
CA LYS A 117 3.25 -7.60 -18.95
C LYS A 117 3.84 -6.45 -19.77
N HIS A 118 3.50 -5.21 -19.42
CA HIS A 118 4.07 -4.05 -20.10
C HIS A 118 5.60 -3.99 -19.92
N ALA A 119 6.09 -4.17 -18.69
CA ALA A 119 7.54 -4.21 -18.43
C ALA A 119 8.23 -5.35 -19.18
N GLU A 120 7.63 -6.54 -19.23
CA GLU A 120 8.14 -7.67 -20.00
C GLU A 120 8.24 -7.34 -21.50
N SER A 121 7.19 -6.72 -22.07
CA SER A 121 7.20 -6.32 -23.48
C SER A 121 8.28 -5.29 -23.81
N GLN A 122 8.56 -4.35 -22.89
CA GLN A 122 9.65 -3.37 -23.06
C GLN A 122 11.01 -4.06 -23.06
N MET A 123 11.22 -5.04 -22.19
CA MET A 123 12.45 -5.83 -22.16
C MET A 123 12.66 -6.62 -23.45
N GLN A 124 11.62 -7.29 -23.94
CA GLN A 124 11.66 -8.01 -25.21
C GLN A 124 11.92 -7.08 -26.40
N ALA A 125 11.35 -5.87 -26.40
CA ALA A 125 11.60 -4.89 -27.46
C ALA A 125 13.07 -4.44 -27.51
N VAL A 126 13.70 -4.24 -26.34
CA VAL A 126 15.13 -3.94 -26.24
C VAL A 126 15.96 -5.11 -26.77
N ASP A 127 15.65 -6.34 -26.36
CA ASP A 127 16.36 -7.54 -26.85
C ASP A 127 16.23 -7.69 -28.38
N ASN A 128 15.04 -7.46 -28.92
CA ASN A 128 14.80 -7.54 -30.36
C ASN A 128 15.56 -6.45 -31.13
N ALA A 129 15.66 -5.24 -30.59
CA ALA A 129 16.45 -4.18 -31.20
C ALA A 129 17.95 -4.53 -31.18
N TYR A 130 18.45 -5.01 -30.03
CA TYR A 130 19.82 -5.46 -29.86
C TYR A 130 20.20 -6.60 -30.82
N MET A 131 19.32 -7.59 -30.99
CA MET A 131 19.55 -8.71 -31.91
C MET A 131 19.44 -8.32 -33.39
N ARG A 132 18.72 -7.24 -33.73
CA ARG A 132 18.60 -6.74 -35.11
C ARG A 132 19.88 -6.06 -35.60
N GLU A 133 20.61 -5.40 -34.70
CA GLU A 133 21.86 -4.70 -35.00
C GLU A 133 23.08 -5.63 -35.07
N ASN A 134 22.85 -6.94 -34.96
CA ASN A 134 23.89 -7.96 -34.90
C ASN A 134 24.54 -8.21 -36.27
N ASP A 135 25.87 -8.17 -36.34
CA ASP A 135 26.62 -8.52 -37.56
C ASP A 135 26.63 -10.06 -37.72
N PRO A 136 26.24 -10.61 -38.88
CA PRO A 136 26.24 -12.05 -39.14
C PRO A 136 27.58 -12.76 -38.88
N ARG A 137 28.71 -12.04 -38.92
CA ARG A 137 30.06 -12.59 -38.68
C ARG A 137 30.43 -12.67 -37.21
N MET A 138 29.70 -11.98 -36.32
CA MET A 138 29.93 -12.01 -34.88
C MET A 138 28.58 -12.03 -34.14
N PRO A 139 27.89 -13.18 -34.10
CA PRO A 139 26.56 -13.26 -33.51
C PRO A 139 26.61 -13.02 -32.01
N VAL A 140 25.99 -11.93 -31.58
CA VAL A 140 25.69 -11.70 -30.18
C VAL A 140 24.65 -12.73 -29.68
N LEU A 141 24.93 -13.37 -28.55
CA LEU A 141 24.06 -14.37 -27.92
C LEU A 141 22.92 -13.68 -27.14
N ALA A 142 21.79 -14.38 -27.03
CA ALA A 142 20.69 -13.92 -26.19
C ALA A 142 21.18 -13.71 -24.74
N PRO A 143 20.87 -12.57 -24.09
CA PRO A 143 21.31 -12.33 -22.72
C PRO A 143 20.71 -13.37 -21.75
N ASP A 144 21.55 -14.15 -21.05
CA ASP A 144 21.09 -15.05 -19.97
C ASP A 144 20.83 -14.23 -18.70
N ARG A 145 19.57 -13.84 -18.49
CA ARG A 145 19.14 -13.01 -17.36
C ARG A 145 18.82 -13.86 -16.14
N LYS A 146 19.83 -14.54 -15.58
CA LYS A 146 19.73 -15.23 -14.29
C LYS A 146 20.34 -14.37 -13.18
N THR A 147 19.48 -13.74 -12.38
CA THR A 147 19.91 -13.06 -11.16
C THR A 147 19.89 -14.05 -10.00
N ARG A 148 21.07 -14.48 -9.53
CA ARG A 148 21.19 -15.27 -8.31
C ARG A 148 21.47 -14.33 -7.15
N VAL A 149 20.48 -14.13 -6.28
CA VAL A 149 20.68 -13.38 -5.03
C VAL A 149 21.14 -14.36 -3.94
N ALA A 150 22.41 -14.30 -3.56
CA ALA A 150 22.95 -15.05 -2.42
C ALA A 150 22.93 -14.13 -1.19
N PHE A 151 21.94 -14.28 -0.32
CA PHE A 151 21.96 -13.66 1.00
C PHE A 151 22.74 -14.56 1.98
N GLY A 152 23.77 -14.01 2.62
CA GLY A 152 24.44 -14.59 3.78
C GLY A 152 25.04 -15.99 3.56
N GLY A 153 26.24 -16.05 2.96
CA GLY A 153 27.08 -17.24 3.12
C GLY A 153 27.34 -17.45 4.61
N LYS A 154 26.91 -18.60 5.16
CA LYS A 154 27.20 -19.03 6.53
C LYS A 154 28.68 -18.78 6.82
N GLY A 155 28.95 -17.83 7.72
CA GLY A 155 30.24 -17.68 8.36
C GLY A 155 30.64 -19.01 8.97
N ARG A 156 31.89 -19.40 8.70
CA ARG A 156 32.60 -20.36 9.53
C ARG A 156 32.90 -19.72 10.88
#